data_AF-A0A427UVH5-F1
#
_entry.id   AF-A0A427UVH5-F1
#
_cell.length_a   1.000
_cell.length_b   1.000
_cell.length_c   1.000
_cell.angle_alpha   90.00
_cell.angle_beta   90.00
_cell.angle_gamma   90.00
#
_symmetry.space_group_name_H-M   'P 1'
#
loop_
_entity.id
_entity.type
_entity.pdbx_description
1 polymer ?
#
loop_
_entity_poly.entity_id
_entity_poly.type
_entity_poly.pdbx_seq_one_letter_code
_entity_poly.pdbx_strand_id
1 'polypeptide(L)'
;MGVKVKGVNQTVRNMNRILDNIQNKKTVRAIYSALYILGAASAKEVPRDTSTLVNSQFRDVTFNGTRITGRVGYSANYAVYVHDAPGKYLNTQTDRPVRAGEAPGSRGVIWGPNGNPKFLYWPARDNEAAMFSAIRREMEL
;
A
#
# COMPACT_ATOMS: atom_id res chain seq x y z
N MET A 1 -54.68 -28.31 -2.24
CA MET A 1 -54.01 -27.57 -1.15
C MET A 1 -52.51 -27.57 -1.43
N GLY A 2 -51.93 -26.42 -1.80
CA GLY A 2 -50.49 -26.33 -2.03
C GLY A 2 -49.72 -26.40 -0.72
N VAL A 3 -48.79 -27.34 -0.60
CA VAL A 3 -47.93 -27.49 0.57
C VAL A 3 -47.01 -26.26 0.65
N LYS A 4 -47.24 -25.35 1.61
CA LYS A 4 -46.29 -24.28 1.91
C LYS A 4 -45.02 -24.89 2.48
N VAL A 5 -43.98 -25.00 1.67
CA VAL A 5 -42.64 -25.45 2.09
C VAL A 5 -42.09 -24.44 3.11
N LYS A 6 -42.22 -24.76 4.40
CA LYS A 6 -41.62 -23.97 5.49
C LYS A 6 -40.11 -24.25 5.49
N GLY A 7 -39.28 -23.22 5.30
CA GLY A 7 -37.83 -23.34 5.39
C GLY A 7 -37.04 -22.71 4.24
N VAL A 8 -37.63 -22.54 3.05
CA VAL A 8 -36.96 -21.94 1.88
C VAL A 8 -36.43 -20.54 2.20
N ASN A 9 -37.23 -19.70 2.86
CA ASN A 9 -36.80 -18.36 3.29
C ASN A 9 -35.64 -18.40 4.29
N GLN A 10 -35.53 -19.43 5.13
CA GLN A 10 -34.40 -19.58 6.05
C GLN A 10 -33.12 -19.99 5.31
N THR A 11 -33.23 -20.92 4.36
CA THR A 11 -32.12 -21.34 3.50
C THR A 11 -31.60 -20.19 2.66
N VAL A 12 -32.49 -19.40 2.04
CA VAL A 12 -32.11 -18.21 1.26
C VAL A 12 -31.40 -17.19 2.15
N ARG A 13 -31.90 -16.91 3.36
CA ARG A 13 -31.25 -15.98 4.31
C ARG A 13 -29.87 -16.46 4.75
N ASN A 14 -29.71 -17.75 5.03
CA ASN A 14 -28.41 -18.32 5.41
C ASN A 14 -27.44 -18.33 4.23
N MET A 15 -27.92 -18.62 3.02
CA MET A 15 -27.13 -18.57 1.79
C MET A 15 -26.67 -17.14 1.49
N ASN A 16 -27.55 -16.16 1.61
CA ASN A 16 -27.18 -14.73 1.48
C ASN A 16 -26.13 -14.34 2.51
N ARG A 17 -26.29 -14.71 3.78
CA ARG A 17 -25.27 -14.43 4.82
C ARG A 17 -23.91 -15.06 4.50
N ILE A 18 -23.91 -16.28 3.96
CA ILE A 18 -22.67 -16.96 3.55
C ILE A 18 -22.05 -16.23 2.35
N LEU A 19 -22.86 -15.87 1.34
CA LEU A 19 -22.42 -15.11 0.17
C LEU A 19 -21.86 -13.75 0.56
N ASP A 20 -22.53 -13.00 1.43
CA ASP A 20 -22.07 -11.70 1.94
C ASP A 20 -20.75 -11.84 2.70
N ASN A 21 -20.62 -12.85 3.56
CA ASN A 21 -19.37 -13.14 4.28
C ASN A 21 -18.23 -13.51 3.32
N ILE A 22 -18.53 -14.28 2.27
CA ILE A 22 -17.57 -14.66 1.24
C ILE A 22 -17.15 -13.43 0.44
N GLN A 23 -18.10 -12.61 -0.02
CA GLN A 23 -17.84 -11.37 -0.75
C GLN A 23 -17.00 -10.42 0.09
N ASN A 24 -17.36 -10.18 1.35
CA ASN A 24 -16.58 -9.33 2.27
C ASN A 24 -15.14 -9.84 2.45
N LYS A 25 -14.94 -11.15 2.61
CA LYS A 25 -13.59 -11.74 2.71
C LYS A 25 -12.79 -11.57 1.41
N LYS A 26 -13.41 -11.80 0.25
CA LYS A 26 -12.79 -11.61 -1.06
C LYS A 26 -12.41 -10.13 -1.27
N THR A 27 -13.29 -9.20 -0.93
CA THR A 27 -13.01 -7.75 -1.06
C THR A 27 -11.87 -7.29 -0.16
N VAL A 28 -11.84 -7.74 1.11
CA VAL A 28 -10.74 -7.41 2.02
C VAL A 28 -9.42 -7.97 1.50
N ARG A 29 -9.40 -9.24 1.05
CA ARG A 29 -8.22 -9.84 0.43
C ARG A 29 -7.77 -9.10 -0.82
N ALA A 30 -8.69 -8.75 -1.71
CA ALA A 30 -8.44 -7.99 -2.92
C ALA A 30 -7.72 -6.66 -2.62
N ILE A 31 -8.18 -5.95 -1.59
CA ILE A 31 -7.56 -4.70 -1.17
C ILE A 31 -6.16 -4.95 -0.61
N TYR A 32 -5.97 -5.92 0.28
CA TYR A 32 -4.64 -6.24 0.80
C TYR A 32 -3.66 -6.65 -0.31
N SER A 33 -4.11 -7.39 -1.33
CA SER A 33 -3.28 -7.77 -2.48
C SER A 33 -2.82 -6.53 -3.27
N ALA A 34 -3.71 -5.57 -3.53
CA ALA A 34 -3.33 -4.29 -4.15
C ALA A 34 -2.39 -3.46 -3.26
N LEU A 35 -2.69 -3.34 -1.96
CA LEU A 35 -1.84 -2.61 -1.01
C LEU A 35 -0.46 -3.23 -0.87
N TYR A 36 -0.34 -4.56 -1.02
CA TYR A 36 0.95 -5.24 -1.01
C TYR A 36 1.82 -4.84 -2.20
N ILE A 37 1.23 -4.77 -3.39
CA ILE A 37 1.90 -4.33 -4.61
C ILE A 37 2.36 -2.87 -4.45
N LEU A 38 1.44 -1.97 -4.05
CA LEU A 38 1.75 -0.57 -3.83
C LEU A 38 2.84 -0.38 -2.77
N GLY A 39 2.71 -1.03 -1.62
CA GLY A 39 3.68 -0.92 -0.54
C GLY A 39 5.06 -1.41 -0.95
N ALA A 40 5.13 -2.53 -1.68
CA ALA A 40 6.40 -3.05 -2.20
C ALA A 40 7.04 -2.12 -3.24
N ALA A 41 6.25 -1.59 -4.17
CA ALA A 41 6.73 -0.64 -5.17
C ALA A 41 7.19 0.67 -4.52
N SER A 42 6.40 1.21 -3.59
CA SER A 42 6.76 2.40 -2.81
C SER A 42 8.04 2.22 -2.02
N ALA A 43 8.20 1.09 -1.32
CA ALA A 43 9.38 0.84 -0.52
C ALA A 43 10.66 0.79 -1.34
N LYS A 44 10.62 0.48 -2.65
CA LYS A 44 11.77 0.52 -3.54
C LYS A 44 12.25 1.94 -3.81
N GLU A 45 11.33 2.89 -3.86
CA GLU A 45 11.57 4.30 -4.18
C GLU A 45 11.82 5.17 -2.95
N VAL A 46 11.77 4.62 -1.74
CA VAL A 46 12.09 5.38 -0.53
C VAL A 46 13.61 5.60 -0.41
N PRO A 47 14.07 6.85 -0.22
CA PRO A 47 15.47 7.13 0.13
C PRO A 47 15.86 6.48 1.45
N ARG A 48 17.04 5.85 1.50
CA ARG A 48 17.54 5.17 2.71
C ARG A 48 18.79 5.83 3.24
N ASP A 49 18.67 6.38 4.44
CA ASP A 49 19.78 6.78 5.30
C ASP A 49 19.88 5.80 6.47
N THR A 50 19.03 5.94 7.49
CA THR A 50 18.95 5.05 8.66
C THR A 50 17.87 3.97 8.55
N SER A 51 17.25 3.82 7.38
CA SER A 51 16.05 2.98 7.14
C SER A 51 14.80 3.36 7.94
N THR A 52 14.83 4.41 8.77
CA THR A 52 13.67 4.86 9.55
C THR A 52 12.46 5.16 8.67
N LEU A 53 12.65 5.84 7.53
CA LEU A 53 11.56 6.18 6.62
C LEU A 53 10.89 4.91 6.08
N VAL A 54 11.64 3.98 5.49
CA VAL A 54 11.04 2.76 4.92
C VAL A 54 10.39 1.88 6.00
N ASN A 55 10.99 1.79 7.19
CA ASN A 55 10.47 0.98 8.30
C ASN A 55 9.21 1.59 8.93
N SER A 56 8.91 2.85 8.64
CA SER A 56 7.67 3.51 9.04
C SER A 56 6.48 3.23 8.11
N GLN A 57 6.65 2.39 7.08
CA GLN A 57 5.57 2.04 6.17
C GLN A 57 4.44 1.34 6.92
N PHE A 58 3.21 1.79 6.67
CA PHE A 58 2.01 1.11 7.14
C PHE A 58 1.04 0.85 5.99
N ARG A 59 0.16 -0.12 6.21
CA ARG A 59 -0.97 -0.43 5.35
C ARG A 59 -2.20 -0.52 6.23
N ASP A 60 -3.23 0.21 5.88
CA ASP A 60 -4.47 0.29 6.65
C ASP A 60 -5.67 0.01 5.75
N VAL A 61 -6.67 -0.68 6.29
CA VAL A 61 -7.91 -1.03 5.61
C VAL A 61 -9.06 -0.67 6.53
N THR A 62 -9.80 0.37 6.15
CA THR A 62 -10.96 0.84 6.91
C THR A 62 -12.27 0.48 6.20
N PHE A 63 -13.26 0.04 6.97
CA PHE A 63 -14.60 -0.30 6.50
C PHE A 63 -15.60 0.78 6.92
N ASN A 64 -16.22 1.44 5.94
CA ASN A 64 -17.23 2.47 6.14
C ASN A 64 -18.52 2.07 5.42
N GLY A 65 -19.34 1.24 6.06
CA GLY A 65 -20.57 0.73 5.46
C GLY A 65 -20.27 -0.12 4.22
N THR A 66 -20.74 0.28 3.05
CA THR A 66 -20.48 -0.46 1.79
C THR A 66 -19.15 -0.09 1.14
N ARG A 67 -18.40 0.87 1.69
CA ARG A 67 -17.12 1.33 1.15
C ARG A 67 -15.96 0.76 1.96
N ILE A 68 -15.09 0.02 1.29
CA ILE A 68 -13.79 -0.36 1.86
C ILE A 68 -12.73 0.57 1.28
N THR A 69 -11.84 1.09 2.13
CA THR A 69 -10.75 1.98 1.74
C THR A 69 -9.43 1.42 2.23
N GLY A 70 -8.52 1.14 1.29
CA GLY A 70 -7.14 0.77 1.60
C GLY A 70 -6.21 1.97 1.51
N ARG A 71 -5.20 2.05 2.39
CA ARG A 71 -4.19 3.10 2.43
C ARG A 71 -2.80 2.51 2.60
N VAL A 72 -1.83 3.06 1.90
CA VAL A 72 -0.39 2.86 2.17
C VAL A 72 0.18 4.22 2.53
N GLY A 73 0.99 4.28 3.58
CA GLY A 73 1.63 5.52 4.01
C GLY A 73 2.88 5.26 4.83
N TYR A 74 3.47 6.34 5.32
CA TYR A 74 4.65 6.32 6.18
C TYR A 74 4.37 7.15 7.43
N SER A 75 4.62 6.58 8.60
CA SER A 75 4.34 7.25 9.88
C SER A 75 5.45 8.21 10.34
N ALA A 76 6.61 8.20 9.67
CA ALA A 76 7.66 9.18 9.95
C ALA A 76 7.16 10.60 9.65
N ASN A 77 7.20 11.50 10.64
CA ASN A 77 6.72 12.89 10.50
C ASN A 77 7.34 13.64 9.32
N TYR A 78 8.60 13.34 8.99
CA TYR A 78 9.31 13.99 7.89
C TYR A 78 8.99 13.39 6.50
N ALA A 79 8.21 12.31 6.43
CA ALA A 79 7.94 11.59 5.18
C ALA A 79 7.32 12.48 4.11
N VAL A 80 6.40 13.38 4.49
CA VAL A 80 5.76 14.32 3.56
C VAL A 80 6.77 15.26 2.89
N TYR A 81 7.72 15.79 3.66
CA TYR A 81 8.72 16.70 3.13
C TYR A 81 9.71 15.98 2.21
N VAL A 82 10.06 14.73 2.51
CA VAL A 82 10.90 13.91 1.62
C VAL A 82 10.11 13.51 0.38
N HIS A 83 8.83 13.17 0.51
CA HIS A 83 7.96 12.81 -0.61
C HIS A 83 7.81 13.96 -1.61
N ASP A 84 7.65 15.19 -1.11
CA ASP A 84 7.42 16.38 -1.93
C ASP A 84 8.69 17.15 -2.30
N ALA A 85 9.87 16.71 -1.81
CA ALA A 85 11.13 17.38 -2.12
C ALA A 85 11.38 17.41 -3.64
N PRO A 86 11.96 18.50 -4.17
CA PRO A 86 12.08 18.73 -5.62
C PRO A 86 13.09 17.81 -6.33
N GLY A 87 13.69 16.84 -5.63
CA GLY A 87 14.68 15.95 -6.23
C GLY A 87 15.97 16.66 -6.65
N LYS A 88 16.34 17.79 -6.04
CA LYS A 88 17.52 18.61 -6.42
C LYS A 88 18.81 17.81 -6.62
N TYR A 89 19.00 16.74 -5.84
CA TYR A 89 20.18 15.86 -5.86
C TYR A 89 19.87 14.45 -6.39
N LEU A 90 18.70 14.25 -6.99
CA LEU A 90 18.31 12.97 -7.57
C LEU A 90 19.27 12.60 -8.70
N ASN A 91 19.68 11.33 -8.76
CA ASN A 91 20.65 10.80 -9.74
C ASN A 91 22.02 11.51 -9.72
N THR A 92 22.38 12.13 -8.59
CA THR A 92 23.71 12.71 -8.37
C THR A 92 24.50 11.88 -7.34
N GLN A 93 25.83 11.94 -7.40
CA GLN A 93 26.71 11.37 -6.37
C GLN A 93 26.96 12.37 -5.23
N THR A 94 25.94 13.15 -4.85
CA THR A 94 26.08 14.12 -3.78
C THR A 94 26.01 13.40 -2.44
N ASP A 95 27.11 13.42 -1.69
CA ASP A 95 27.17 12.84 -0.35
C ASP A 95 26.19 13.52 0.61
N ARG A 96 25.61 12.74 1.53
CA ARG A 96 24.85 13.30 2.64
C ARG A 96 25.79 14.07 3.58
N PRO A 97 25.34 15.21 4.13
CA PRO A 97 26.08 15.92 5.16
C PRO A 97 26.38 15.00 6.34
N VAL A 98 27.63 15.02 6.81
CA VAL A 98 28.11 14.22 7.94
C VAL A 98 28.38 15.10 9.16
N ARG A 99 28.38 14.50 10.35
CA ARG A 99 28.72 15.23 11.59
C ARG A 99 30.24 15.44 11.68
N ALA A 100 30.66 16.36 12.55
CA ALA A 100 32.08 16.56 12.82
C ALA A 100 32.71 15.25 13.32
N GLY A 101 33.79 14.81 12.67
CA GLY A 101 34.49 13.55 12.98
C GLY A 101 33.99 12.32 12.19
N GLU A 102 32.90 12.42 11.44
CA GLU A 102 32.47 11.37 10.52
C GLU A 102 33.21 11.49 9.17
N ALA A 103 33.55 10.35 8.55
CA ALA A 103 34.19 10.35 7.24
C ALA A 103 33.21 10.85 6.15
N PRO A 104 33.65 11.71 5.21
CA PRO A 104 32.84 12.07 4.04
C PRO A 104 32.33 10.83 3.29
N GLY A 105 31.08 10.87 2.83
CA GLY A 105 30.43 9.74 2.13
C GLY A 105 29.99 8.56 3.01
N SER A 106 30.34 8.54 4.31
CA SER A 106 29.98 7.44 5.22
C SER A 106 28.47 7.19 5.37
N ARG A 107 27.65 8.23 5.10
CA ARG A 107 26.19 8.18 5.14
C ARG A 107 25.55 7.87 3.79
N GLY A 108 26.35 7.63 2.75
CA GLY A 108 25.91 7.45 1.37
C GLY A 108 25.42 8.74 0.71
N VAL A 109 24.90 8.60 -0.51
CA VAL A 109 24.47 9.74 -1.35
C VAL A 109 23.02 10.12 -1.09
N ILE A 110 22.71 11.41 -1.23
CA ILE A 110 21.34 11.92 -1.17
C ILE A 110 20.50 11.19 -2.23
N TRP A 111 19.27 10.79 -1.87
CA TRP A 111 18.38 9.93 -2.67
C TRP A 111 18.87 8.49 -2.91
N GLY A 112 20.15 8.16 -2.84
CA GLY A 112 20.64 6.82 -3.17
C GLY A 112 20.20 5.70 -2.20
N PRO A 113 20.24 4.42 -2.63
CA PRO A 113 20.58 3.98 -3.99
C PRO A 113 19.43 4.11 -5.01
N ASN A 114 18.16 4.00 -4.57
CA ASN A 114 16.98 3.94 -5.45
C ASN A 114 15.88 4.93 -5.06
N GLY A 115 16.19 5.90 -4.20
CA GLY A 115 15.21 6.83 -3.69
C GLY A 115 14.76 7.83 -4.76
N ASN A 116 13.46 8.08 -4.82
CA ASN A 116 12.85 9.04 -5.73
C ASN A 116 11.90 9.96 -4.95
N PRO A 117 11.78 11.24 -5.34
CA PRO A 117 10.63 12.03 -4.95
C PRO A 117 9.34 11.32 -5.33
N LYS A 118 8.25 11.69 -4.68
CA LYS A 118 6.92 11.16 -5.01
C LYS A 118 6.82 9.63 -4.91
N PHE A 119 7.59 9.02 -4.02
CA PHE A 119 7.68 7.56 -3.75
C PHE A 119 6.38 6.86 -3.28
N LEU A 120 5.24 7.54 -3.27
CA LEU A 120 3.89 6.94 -3.12
C LEU A 120 3.04 7.13 -4.38
N TYR A 121 3.23 8.25 -5.08
CA TYR A 121 2.45 8.63 -6.26
C TYR A 121 2.89 7.86 -7.50
N TRP A 122 4.19 7.88 -7.84
CA TRP A 122 4.69 7.13 -9.00
C TRP A 122 4.46 5.63 -8.87
N PRO A 123 4.73 4.99 -7.72
CA PRO A 123 4.41 3.58 -7.51
C PRO A 123 2.93 3.25 -7.68
N ALA A 124 2.03 4.12 -7.20
CA ALA A 124 0.59 3.91 -7.37
C ALA A 124 0.16 4.01 -8.84
N ARG A 125 0.70 5.00 -9.56
CA ARG A 125 0.43 5.20 -10.98
C ARG A 125 1.01 4.07 -11.84
N ASP A 126 2.27 3.72 -11.62
CA ASP A 126 3.01 2.77 -12.45
C ASP A 126 2.54 1.33 -12.24
N ASN A 127 1.98 1.03 -11.05
CA ASN A 127 1.48 -0.31 -10.72
C ASN A 127 -0.05 -0.39 -10.73
N GLU A 128 -0.75 0.61 -11.26
CA GLU A 128 -2.22 0.66 -11.29
C GLU A 128 -2.83 -0.60 -11.91
N ALA A 129 -2.34 -1.00 -13.09
CA ALA A 129 -2.81 -2.20 -13.80
C ALA A 129 -2.56 -3.49 -12.99
N ALA A 130 -1.42 -3.59 -12.29
CA ALA A 130 -1.08 -4.75 -11.47
C ALA A 130 -1.94 -4.82 -10.20
N MET A 131 -2.25 -3.68 -9.59
CA MET A 131 -3.18 -3.61 -8.47
C MET A 131 -4.59 -4.03 -8.90
N PHE A 132 -5.07 -3.54 -10.04
CA PHE A 132 -6.39 -3.92 -10.56
C PHE A 132 -6.47 -5.40 -10.96
N SER A 133 -5.42 -5.95 -11.56
CA SER A 133 -5.38 -7.37 -11.90
C SER A 133 -5.37 -8.25 -10.65
N ALA A 134 -4.63 -7.86 -9.61
CA ALA A 134 -4.66 -8.55 -8.32
C ALA A 134 -6.04 -8.50 -7.67
N ILE A 135 -6.72 -7.35 -7.72
CA ILE A 135 -8.09 -7.22 -7.22
C ILE A 135 -9.04 -8.15 -7.98
N ARG A 136 -9.03 -8.13 -9.31
CA ARG A 136 -9.91 -8.98 -10.13
C ARG A 136 -9.70 -10.46 -9.80
N ARG A 137 -8.44 -10.89 -9.73
CA ARG A 137 -8.08 -12.27 -9.37
C ARG A 137 -8.67 -12.69 -8.03
N GLU A 138 -8.56 -11.85 -6.99
CA GLU A 138 -9.09 -12.17 -5.66
C GLU A 138 -10.63 -12.19 -5.60
N MET A 139 -11.30 -11.49 -6.53
CA MET A 139 -12.76 -11.50 -6.65
C MET A 139 -13.29 -12.71 -7.42
N GLU A 140 -12.46 -13.30 -8.29
CA GLU A 140 -12.79 -14.49 -9.09
C GLU A 140 -12.59 -15.82 -8.36
N LEU A 141 -11.63 -15.90 -7.43
CA LEU A 141 -11.55 -16.96 -6.39
C LEU A 141 -12.82 -16.92 -5.56
#